data_AF-A0A7W0NHP7-F1
#
_entry.id   AF-A0A7W0NHP7-F1
#
_cell.length_a   1.000
_cell.length_b   1.000
_cell.length_c   1.000
_cell.angle_alpha   90.00
_cell.angle_beta   90.00
_cell.angle_gamma   90.00
#
_symmetry.space_group_name_H-M   'P 1'
#
loop_
_entity.id
_entity.type
_entity.pdbx_description
1 polymer ?
#
loop_
_entity_poly.entity_id
_entity_poly.type
_entity_poly.pdbx_seq_one_letter_code
_entity_poly.pdbx_strand_id
1 'polypeptide(L)'
;LDDQVAEVYDFRWEQGSDEVLTQLGADGALLPNNVAEDRDLAVGDSFTVRSTDNETKDFVVRGIYEGSPFYPLLGTASISQAAFDQLYDRPRNRFTLLNVSSGATAAKTTVEGALTGFPDTRIQTREEWIDKEDQEIQQFLLLLYVLLALSVIVSLFGMVNTLALSVFERTRELGMLRAVGMTRRQTRRMIRHESVITALIGAALGLPLGIFLAALVTSALGQYDLRFELPLDQLIVLSVVAVVAGLVAAITPARRAARLNPLEALQYE
;
A
#
# COMPACT_ATOMS: atom_id res chain seq x y z
N LEU A 1 0.51 -18.39 -24.43
CA LEU A 1 -0.96 -18.44 -24.40
C LEU A 1 -1.41 -19.54 -25.33
N ASP A 2 -2.36 -20.34 -24.85
CA ASP A 2 -3.10 -21.31 -25.66
C ASP A 2 -4.40 -20.62 -26.16
N ASP A 3 -5.00 -21.13 -27.22
CA ASP A 3 -6.20 -20.58 -27.87
C ASP A 3 -7.42 -20.58 -26.92
N GLN A 4 -7.38 -21.39 -25.87
CA GLN A 4 -8.43 -21.53 -24.85
C GLN A 4 -8.25 -20.60 -23.63
N VAL A 5 -7.25 -19.71 -23.62
CA VAL A 5 -6.98 -18.87 -22.45
C VAL A 5 -8.17 -17.96 -22.08
N ALA A 6 -9.00 -17.56 -23.04
CA ALA A 6 -10.20 -16.76 -22.79
C ALA A 6 -11.24 -17.47 -21.91
N GLU A 7 -11.20 -18.81 -21.79
CA GLU A 7 -12.12 -19.56 -20.93
C GLU A 7 -11.77 -19.44 -19.43
N VAL A 8 -10.52 -19.05 -19.13
CA VAL A 8 -9.95 -19.03 -17.78
C VAL A 8 -9.45 -17.64 -17.36
N TYR A 9 -9.27 -16.74 -18.32
CA TYR A 9 -8.77 -15.39 -18.11
C TYR A 9 -9.59 -14.39 -18.92
N ASP A 10 -10.10 -13.37 -18.24
CA ASP A 10 -10.88 -12.29 -18.85
C ASP A 10 -9.96 -11.15 -19.26
N PHE A 11 -9.85 -10.90 -20.58
CA PHE A 11 -9.06 -9.81 -21.14
C PHE A 11 -9.93 -8.56 -21.26
N ARG A 12 -9.61 -7.53 -20.48
CA ARG A 12 -10.16 -6.19 -20.68
C ARG A 12 -9.39 -5.50 -21.80
N TRP A 13 -9.89 -5.58 -23.01
CA TRP A 13 -9.21 -5.04 -24.20
C TRP A 13 -9.25 -3.51 -24.26
N GLU A 14 -8.10 -2.90 -24.51
CA GLU A 14 -8.01 -1.49 -24.92
C GLU A 14 -7.99 -1.38 -26.45
N GLN A 15 -7.19 -2.22 -27.10
CA GLN A 15 -7.09 -2.33 -28.55
C GLN A 15 -7.04 -3.81 -28.96
N GLY A 16 -8.13 -4.33 -29.51
CA GLY A 16 -8.25 -5.73 -29.93
C GLY A 16 -9.53 -6.39 -29.43
N SER A 17 -9.57 -7.72 -29.52
CA SER A 17 -10.65 -8.57 -29.03
C SER A 17 -10.12 -10.00 -28.83
N ASP A 18 -10.93 -10.88 -28.25
CA ASP A 18 -10.57 -12.29 -28.07
C ASP A 18 -10.20 -13.01 -29.38
N GLU A 19 -10.65 -12.49 -30.53
CA GLU A 19 -10.26 -13.02 -31.85
C GLU A 19 -8.74 -12.97 -32.06
N VAL A 20 -8.07 -11.98 -31.48
CA VAL A 20 -6.60 -11.79 -31.58
C VAL A 20 -5.84 -12.98 -30.98
N LEU A 21 -6.40 -13.65 -29.96
CA LEU A 21 -5.76 -14.79 -29.30
C LEU A 21 -5.47 -15.92 -30.28
N THR A 22 -6.40 -16.17 -31.21
CA THR A 22 -6.26 -17.19 -32.27
C THR A 22 -5.31 -16.77 -33.40
N GLN A 23 -4.97 -15.49 -33.47
CA GLN A 23 -4.15 -14.90 -34.54
C GLN A 23 -2.71 -14.61 -34.11
N LEU A 24 -2.32 -15.00 -32.89
CA LEU A 24 -0.97 -14.76 -32.38
C LEU A 24 0.09 -15.50 -33.20
N GLY A 25 -0.19 -16.71 -33.72
CA GLY A 25 0.77 -17.42 -34.57
C GLY A 25 2.15 -17.60 -33.93
N ALA A 26 3.23 -17.49 -34.72
CA ALA A 26 4.61 -17.69 -34.25
C ALA A 26 5.33 -16.38 -33.81
N ASP A 27 4.78 -15.23 -34.19
CA ASP A 27 5.39 -13.90 -34.12
C ASP A 27 4.44 -12.83 -33.55
N GLY A 28 3.21 -13.16 -33.20
CA GLY A 28 2.27 -12.23 -32.56
C GLY A 28 2.43 -12.19 -31.04
N ALA A 29 2.24 -11.00 -30.47
CA ALA A 29 2.24 -10.76 -29.04
C ALA A 29 1.10 -9.84 -28.61
N LEU A 30 0.64 -10.02 -27.38
CA LEU A 30 -0.20 -9.06 -26.66
C LEU A 30 0.63 -8.32 -25.64
N LEU A 31 0.37 -7.03 -25.49
CA LEU A 31 1.00 -6.20 -24.47
C LEU A 31 -0.05 -5.68 -23.48
N PRO A 32 0.26 -5.62 -22.18
CA PRO A 32 -0.53 -4.80 -21.28
C PRO A 32 -0.31 -3.32 -21.61
N ASN A 33 -1.34 -2.51 -21.44
CA ASN A 33 -1.37 -1.08 -21.78
C ASN A 33 -0.21 -0.28 -21.20
N ASN A 34 0.12 -0.51 -19.93
CA ASN A 34 1.25 0.16 -19.28
C ASN A 34 2.60 -0.13 -19.97
N VAL A 35 2.83 -1.35 -20.46
CA VAL A 35 4.05 -1.70 -21.19
C VAL A 35 4.05 -1.10 -22.60
N ALA A 36 2.89 -1.04 -23.24
CA ALA A 36 2.73 -0.42 -24.56
C ALA A 36 3.03 1.08 -24.48
N GLU A 37 2.47 1.79 -23.49
CA GLU A 37 2.73 3.20 -23.23
C GLU A 37 4.20 3.46 -22.86
N ASP A 38 4.77 2.70 -21.92
CA ASP A 38 6.17 2.87 -21.46
C ASP A 38 7.21 2.66 -22.59
N ARG A 39 6.84 1.91 -23.64
CA ARG A 39 7.72 1.57 -24.77
C ARG A 39 7.34 2.28 -26.06
N ASP A 40 6.34 3.15 -26.03
CA ASP A 40 5.78 3.83 -27.21
C ASP A 40 5.39 2.83 -28.34
N LEU A 41 4.81 1.69 -27.98
CA LEU A 41 4.40 0.62 -28.92
C LEU A 41 2.90 0.63 -29.15
N ALA A 42 2.47 0.60 -30.41
CA ALA A 42 1.08 0.46 -30.82
C ALA A 42 0.81 -0.90 -31.48
N VAL A 43 -0.48 -1.23 -31.67
CA VAL A 43 -0.86 -2.43 -32.44
C VAL A 43 -0.32 -2.31 -33.88
N GLY A 44 0.42 -3.33 -34.31
CA GLY A 44 1.12 -3.39 -35.60
C GLY A 44 2.62 -3.14 -35.50
N ASP A 45 3.11 -2.57 -34.41
CA ASP A 45 4.54 -2.34 -34.21
C ASP A 45 5.29 -3.63 -33.88
N SER A 46 6.58 -3.67 -34.23
CA SER A 46 7.46 -4.81 -33.94
C SER A 46 8.41 -4.50 -32.78
N PHE A 47 8.65 -5.48 -31.93
CA PHE A 47 9.64 -5.41 -30.85
C PHE A 47 10.42 -6.72 -30.74
N THR A 48 11.66 -6.65 -30.26
CA THR A 48 12.51 -7.83 -30.09
C THR A 48 12.45 -8.34 -28.65
N VAL A 49 12.15 -9.62 -28.48
CA VAL A 49 12.27 -10.33 -27.20
C VAL A 49 13.61 -11.05 -27.18
N ARG A 50 14.34 -10.91 -26.08
CA ARG A 50 15.58 -11.65 -25.82
C ARG A 50 15.36 -12.66 -24.71
N SER A 51 15.57 -13.93 -25.02
CA SER A 51 15.53 -15.07 -24.09
C SER A 51 16.68 -15.01 -23.08
N THR A 52 16.56 -15.78 -22.00
CA THR A 52 17.63 -15.97 -21.01
C THR A 52 18.87 -16.64 -21.60
N ASP A 53 18.69 -17.42 -22.66
CA ASP A 53 19.76 -18.10 -23.41
C ASP A 53 20.36 -17.19 -24.51
N ASN A 54 20.05 -15.89 -24.45
CA ASN A 54 20.52 -14.85 -25.36
C ASN A 54 20.07 -15.02 -26.83
N GLU A 55 19.08 -15.89 -27.07
CA GLU A 55 18.33 -15.94 -28.32
C GLU A 55 17.40 -14.74 -28.45
N THR A 56 17.22 -14.25 -29.68
CA THR A 56 16.36 -13.10 -29.97
C THR A 56 15.33 -13.46 -31.01
N LYS A 57 14.09 -13.01 -30.81
CA LYS A 57 13.00 -13.16 -31.78
C LYS A 57 12.17 -11.88 -31.82
N ASP A 58 11.82 -11.47 -33.02
CA ASP A 58 10.95 -10.33 -33.24
C ASP A 58 9.49 -10.75 -33.15
N PHE A 59 8.71 -9.91 -32.48
CA PHE A 59 7.28 -10.06 -32.30
C PHE A 59 6.54 -8.81 -32.75
N VAL A 60 5.34 -8.98 -33.28
CA VAL A 60 4.42 -7.91 -33.68
C VAL A 60 3.32 -7.79 -32.64
N VAL A 61 3.06 -6.57 -32.18
CA VAL A 61 1.95 -6.28 -31.27
C VAL A 61 0.63 -6.50 -32.02
N ARG A 62 -0.16 -7.49 -31.61
CA ARG A 62 -1.46 -7.82 -32.20
C ARG A 62 -2.64 -7.28 -31.39
N GLY A 63 -2.42 -6.98 -30.12
CA GLY A 63 -3.44 -6.39 -29.27
C GLY A 63 -2.86 -5.83 -27.97
N ILE A 64 -3.60 -4.89 -27.38
CA ILE A 64 -3.28 -4.23 -26.12
C ILE A 64 -4.46 -4.41 -25.17
N TYR A 65 -4.18 -4.86 -23.95
CA TYR A 65 -5.19 -5.09 -22.91
C TYR A 65 -4.84 -4.34 -21.62
N GLU A 66 -5.84 -4.06 -20.79
CA GLU A 66 -5.65 -3.49 -19.46
C GLU A 66 -4.97 -4.51 -18.54
N GLY A 67 -3.66 -4.37 -18.34
CA GLY A 67 -2.88 -5.24 -17.47
C GLY A 67 -3.05 -4.90 -16.00
N SER A 68 -2.89 -5.91 -15.12
CA SER A 68 -2.77 -5.61 -13.68
C SER A 68 -1.39 -4.99 -13.42
N PRO A 69 -1.33 -3.80 -12.81
CA PRO A 69 -0.09 -3.06 -12.70
C PRO A 69 0.86 -3.60 -11.62
N PHE A 70 0.33 -4.03 -10.46
CA PHE A 70 1.17 -4.47 -9.35
C PHE A 70 1.54 -5.95 -9.39
N TYR A 71 0.74 -6.77 -10.10
CA TYR A 71 0.94 -8.21 -10.22
C TYR A 71 0.42 -8.72 -11.58
N PRO A 72 1.11 -8.42 -12.69
CA PRO A 72 0.69 -8.89 -14.00
C PRO A 72 0.84 -10.41 -14.08
N LEU A 73 -0.28 -11.14 -14.00
CA LEU A 73 -0.31 -12.61 -14.06
C LEU A 73 0.41 -13.15 -15.31
N LEU A 74 0.21 -12.47 -16.44
CA LEU A 74 0.75 -12.85 -17.75
C LEU A 74 2.09 -12.17 -18.09
N GLY A 75 2.68 -11.42 -17.16
CA GLY A 75 3.95 -10.72 -17.37
C GLY A 75 3.85 -9.49 -18.28
N THR A 76 4.99 -9.09 -18.87
CA THR A 76 5.11 -7.85 -19.67
C THR A 76 4.72 -7.99 -21.13
N ALA A 77 4.69 -9.22 -21.65
CA ALA A 77 4.26 -9.53 -23.00
C ALA A 77 3.74 -10.96 -23.02
N SER A 78 2.60 -11.18 -23.68
CA SER A 78 2.00 -12.49 -23.84
C SER A 78 2.14 -12.96 -25.29
N ILE A 79 2.82 -14.09 -25.48
CA ILE A 79 3.02 -14.71 -26.80
C ILE A 79 2.31 -16.07 -26.86
N SER A 80 2.17 -16.67 -28.05
CA SER A 80 1.63 -18.02 -28.16
C SER A 80 2.54 -19.05 -27.46
N GLN A 81 1.96 -20.15 -26.96
CA GLN A 81 2.75 -21.20 -26.32
C GLN A 81 3.76 -21.82 -27.29
N ALA A 82 3.36 -22.03 -28.55
CA ALA A 82 4.26 -22.53 -29.59
C ALA A 82 5.46 -21.58 -29.84
N ALA A 83 5.24 -20.26 -29.84
CA ALA A 83 6.34 -19.30 -29.96
C ALA A 83 7.26 -19.30 -28.75
N PHE A 84 6.72 -19.50 -27.54
CA PHE A 84 7.50 -19.64 -26.32
C PHE A 84 8.36 -20.91 -26.34
N ASP A 85 7.78 -22.07 -26.65
CA ASP A 85 8.48 -23.35 -26.68
C ASP A 85 9.60 -23.40 -27.74
N GLN A 86 9.52 -22.57 -28.78
CA GLN A 86 10.58 -22.42 -29.78
C GLN A 86 11.72 -21.49 -29.34
N LEU A 87 11.45 -20.54 -28.43
CA LEU A 87 12.40 -19.50 -28.00
C LEU A 87 13.18 -19.88 -26.73
N TYR A 88 12.71 -20.91 -26.01
CA TYR A 88 13.29 -21.38 -24.78
C TYR A 88 13.59 -22.87 -24.86
N ASP A 89 14.85 -23.24 -24.66
CA ASP A 89 15.32 -24.64 -24.74
C ASP A 89 14.66 -25.58 -23.71
N ARG A 90 14.22 -25.02 -22.58
CA ARG A 90 13.59 -25.76 -21.48
C ARG A 90 12.35 -25.00 -20.98
N PRO A 91 11.25 -25.02 -21.74
CA PRO A 91 10.06 -24.29 -21.35
C PRO A 91 9.50 -24.86 -20.04
N ARG A 92 9.16 -23.97 -19.10
CA ARG A 92 8.51 -24.33 -17.84
C ARG A 92 7.26 -23.51 -17.65
N ASN A 93 6.14 -24.17 -17.43
CA ASN A 93 4.89 -23.51 -17.09
C ASN A 93 4.96 -23.00 -15.65
N ARG A 94 4.85 -21.69 -15.48
CA ARG A 94 4.71 -21.08 -14.15
C ARG A 94 3.31 -21.26 -13.58
N PHE A 95 2.30 -21.21 -14.45
CA PHE A 95 0.90 -21.38 -14.11
C PHE A 95 0.23 -22.35 -15.08
N THR A 96 -0.76 -23.08 -14.58
CA THR A 96 -1.70 -23.84 -15.40
C THR A 96 -3.09 -23.53 -14.87
N LEU A 97 -3.90 -22.90 -15.71
CA LEU A 97 -5.24 -22.48 -15.37
C LEU A 97 -6.22 -23.58 -15.80
N LEU A 98 -7.16 -23.92 -14.93
CA LEU A 98 -8.14 -24.97 -15.17
C LEU A 98 -9.53 -24.40 -15.00
N ASN A 99 -10.35 -24.48 -16.07
CA ASN A 99 -11.77 -24.20 -15.97
C ASN A 99 -12.49 -25.47 -15.51
N VAL A 100 -13.27 -25.41 -14.43
CA VAL A 100 -13.88 -26.58 -13.80
C VAL A 100 -15.38 -26.37 -13.64
N SER A 101 -16.19 -27.29 -14.19
CA SER A 101 -17.65 -27.21 -14.17
C SER A 101 -18.30 -27.73 -12.88
N SER A 102 -17.60 -28.58 -12.13
CA SER A 102 -18.10 -29.30 -10.94
C SER A 102 -17.92 -28.56 -9.61
N GLY A 103 -17.49 -27.30 -9.64
CA GLY A 103 -17.17 -26.50 -8.45
C GLY A 103 -15.72 -26.67 -7.98
N ALA A 104 -15.10 -25.57 -7.54
CA ALA A 104 -13.65 -25.47 -7.34
C ALA A 104 -13.08 -26.47 -6.29
N THR A 105 -13.79 -26.72 -5.20
CA THR A 105 -13.30 -27.59 -4.10
C THR A 105 -13.26 -29.07 -4.50
N ALA A 106 -14.32 -29.56 -5.15
CA ALA A 106 -14.37 -30.95 -5.60
C ALA A 106 -13.36 -31.23 -6.73
N ALA A 107 -13.18 -30.24 -7.62
CA ALA A 107 -12.16 -30.31 -8.65
C ALA A 107 -10.75 -30.29 -8.06
N LYS A 108 -10.48 -29.46 -7.04
CA LYS A 108 -9.18 -29.40 -6.36
C LYS A 108 -8.75 -30.75 -5.82
N THR A 109 -9.58 -31.45 -5.05
CA THR A 109 -9.23 -32.77 -4.51
C THR A 109 -8.95 -33.80 -5.62
N THR A 110 -9.70 -33.72 -6.72
CA THR A 110 -9.49 -34.61 -7.88
C THR A 110 -8.14 -34.34 -8.55
N VAL A 111 -7.81 -33.07 -8.77
CA VAL A 111 -6.54 -32.63 -9.37
C VAL A 111 -5.36 -32.94 -8.44
N GLU A 112 -5.51 -32.74 -7.13
CA GLU A 112 -4.51 -33.11 -6.12
C GLU A 112 -4.19 -34.60 -6.15
N GLY A 113 -5.22 -35.45 -6.26
CA GLY A 113 -5.04 -36.89 -6.40
C GLY A 113 -4.34 -37.29 -7.70
N ALA A 114 -4.59 -36.58 -8.81
CA ALA A 114 -3.93 -36.84 -10.08
C ALA A 114 -2.46 -36.37 -10.11
N LEU A 115 -2.11 -35.37 -9.30
CA LEU A 115 -0.79 -34.73 -9.29
C LEU A 115 0.11 -35.17 -8.14
N THR A 116 -0.18 -36.28 -7.46
CA THR A 116 0.66 -36.82 -6.38
C THR A 116 2.10 -37.13 -6.81
N GLY A 117 2.34 -37.34 -8.11
CA GLY A 117 3.68 -37.52 -8.69
C GLY A 117 4.49 -36.22 -8.83
N PHE A 118 3.89 -35.06 -8.58
CA PHE A 118 4.48 -33.73 -8.75
C PHE A 118 4.43 -32.95 -7.42
N PRO A 119 5.30 -33.28 -6.44
CA PRO A 119 5.22 -32.71 -5.08
C PRO A 119 5.45 -31.19 -5.02
N ASP A 120 6.06 -30.60 -6.05
CA ASP A 120 6.32 -29.16 -6.15
C ASP A 120 5.10 -28.38 -6.66
N THR A 121 4.04 -29.05 -7.14
CA THR A 121 2.86 -28.39 -7.69
C THR A 121 1.94 -27.91 -6.58
N ARG A 122 1.62 -26.61 -6.61
CA ARG A 122 0.64 -26.00 -5.70
C ARG A 122 -0.67 -25.82 -6.44
N ILE A 123 -1.72 -26.45 -5.92
CA ILE A 123 -3.07 -26.34 -6.47
C ILE A 123 -3.85 -25.39 -5.58
N GLN A 124 -4.36 -24.33 -6.18
CA GLN A 124 -5.13 -23.31 -5.49
C GLN A 124 -6.40 -23.03 -6.27
N THR A 125 -7.51 -22.83 -5.55
CA THR A 125 -8.72 -22.28 -6.17
C THR A 125 -8.53 -20.79 -6.41
N ARG A 126 -9.40 -20.19 -7.23
CA ARG A 126 -9.41 -18.73 -7.44
C ARG A 126 -9.57 -17.97 -6.12
N GLU A 127 -10.42 -18.45 -5.22
CA GLU A 127 -10.69 -17.82 -3.93
C GLU A 127 -9.48 -17.92 -3.01
N GLU A 128 -8.84 -19.10 -2.92
CA GLU A 128 -7.60 -19.27 -2.15
C GLU A 128 -6.44 -18.43 -2.69
N TRP A 129 -6.38 -18.22 -4.02
CA TRP A 129 -5.40 -17.32 -4.62
C TRP A 129 -5.65 -15.87 -4.19
N ILE A 130 -6.90 -15.40 -4.29
CA ILE A 130 -7.27 -14.04 -3.87
C ILE A 130 -6.98 -13.84 -2.38
N ASP A 131 -7.40 -14.76 -1.53
CA ASP A 131 -7.16 -14.69 -0.08
C ASP A 131 -5.67 -14.65 0.25
N LYS A 132 -4.85 -15.39 -0.49
CA LYS A 132 -3.39 -15.40 -0.30
C LYS A 132 -2.77 -14.06 -0.70
N GLU A 133 -3.12 -13.52 -1.86
CA GLU A 133 -2.61 -12.21 -2.31
C GLU A 133 -3.07 -11.10 -1.36
N ASP A 134 -4.32 -11.13 -0.91
CA ASP A 134 -4.86 -10.20 0.09
C ASP A 134 -4.09 -10.29 1.42
N GLN A 135 -3.75 -11.50 1.88
CA GLN A 135 -2.94 -11.69 3.09
C GLN A 135 -1.52 -11.14 2.94
N GLU A 136 -0.86 -11.34 1.79
CA GLU A 136 0.47 -10.81 1.53
C GLU A 136 0.47 -9.27 1.55
N ILE A 137 -0.53 -8.64 0.92
CA ILE A 137 -0.73 -7.18 0.97
C ILE A 137 -1.03 -6.71 2.40
N GLN A 138 -1.93 -7.38 3.12
CA GLN A 138 -2.26 -7.03 4.50
C GLN A 138 -1.04 -7.14 5.42
N GLN A 139 -0.18 -8.13 5.23
CA GLN A 139 1.04 -8.29 6.02
C GLN A 139 2.03 -7.15 5.76
N PHE A 140 2.17 -6.72 4.49
CA PHE A 140 2.96 -5.54 4.14
C PHE A 140 2.38 -4.27 4.76
N LEU A 141 1.06 -4.05 4.67
CA LEU A 141 0.38 -2.92 5.29
C LEU A 141 0.51 -2.93 6.82
N LEU A 142 0.45 -4.12 7.44
CA LEU A 142 0.62 -4.28 8.88
C LEU A 142 2.02 -3.83 9.32
N LEU A 143 3.07 -4.17 8.57
CA LEU A 143 4.42 -3.67 8.83
C LEU A 143 4.45 -2.14 8.81
N LEU A 144 3.82 -1.51 7.81
CA LEU A 144 3.72 -0.05 7.74
C LEU A 144 2.94 0.54 8.92
N TYR A 145 1.87 -0.10 9.35
CA TYR A 145 1.10 0.34 10.53
C TYR A 145 1.90 0.20 11.83
N VAL A 146 2.73 -0.84 11.97
CA VAL A 146 3.65 -0.97 13.12
C VAL A 146 4.67 0.17 13.13
N LEU A 147 5.26 0.50 11.98
CA LEU A 147 6.18 1.63 11.85
C LEU A 147 5.48 2.96 12.16
N LEU A 148 4.25 3.16 11.66
CA LEU A 148 3.43 4.33 11.95
C LEU A 148 3.15 4.44 13.46
N ALA A 149 2.75 3.35 14.11
CA ALA A 149 2.52 3.32 15.54
C ALA A 149 3.79 3.69 16.33
N LEU A 150 4.95 3.18 15.91
CA LEU A 150 6.23 3.56 16.50
C LEU A 150 6.52 5.06 16.33
N SER A 151 6.27 5.63 15.16
CA SER A 151 6.41 7.07 14.91
C SER A 151 5.49 7.90 15.81
N VAL A 152 4.25 7.47 16.03
CA VAL A 152 3.31 8.11 16.96
C VAL A 152 3.85 8.07 18.39
N ILE A 153 4.41 6.94 18.84
CA ILE A 153 4.99 6.80 20.17
C ILE A 153 6.19 7.76 20.35
N VAL A 154 7.10 7.80 19.38
CA VAL A 154 8.26 8.71 19.42
C VAL A 154 7.81 10.17 19.44
N SER A 155 6.82 10.53 18.61
CA SER A 155 6.21 11.86 18.60
C SER A 155 5.59 12.22 19.96
N LEU A 156 4.90 11.27 20.60
CA LEU A 156 4.30 11.46 21.92
C LEU A 156 5.35 11.77 22.99
N PHE A 157 6.47 11.05 22.99
CA PHE A 157 7.59 11.35 23.89
C PHE A 157 8.17 12.75 23.63
N GLY A 158 8.33 13.13 22.37
CA GLY A 158 8.73 14.49 21.98
C GLY A 158 7.78 15.54 22.55
N MET A 159 6.47 15.37 22.35
CA MET A 159 5.45 16.28 22.89
C MET A 159 5.50 16.38 24.42
N VAL A 160 5.62 15.25 25.13
CA VAL A 160 5.73 15.23 26.59
C VAL A 160 6.94 16.05 27.04
N ASN A 161 8.09 15.88 26.38
CA ASN A 161 9.31 16.60 26.72
C ASN A 161 9.15 18.12 26.49
N THR A 162 8.60 18.52 25.35
CA THR A 162 8.35 19.93 25.03
C THR A 162 7.39 20.57 26.04
N LEU A 163 6.29 19.90 26.39
CA LEU A 163 5.33 20.41 27.37
C LEU A 163 5.93 20.47 28.78
N ALA A 164 6.74 19.48 29.16
CA ALA A 164 7.43 19.48 30.44
C ALA A 164 8.42 20.66 30.55
N LEU A 165 9.18 20.92 29.48
CA LEU A 165 10.10 22.05 29.39
C LEU A 165 9.34 23.39 29.48
N SER A 166 8.28 23.55 28.69
CA SER A 166 7.46 24.78 28.71
C SER A 166 6.85 25.06 30.08
N VAL A 167 6.37 24.01 30.78
CA VAL A 167 5.90 24.13 32.17
C VAL A 167 7.02 24.54 33.11
N PHE A 168 8.21 23.96 32.95
CA PHE A 168 9.37 24.27 33.78
C PHE A 168 9.78 25.74 33.64
N GLU A 169 9.90 26.24 32.41
CA GLU A 169 10.24 27.64 32.11
C GLU A 169 9.21 28.63 32.67
N ARG A 170 7.92 28.26 32.69
CA ARG A 170 6.82 29.12 33.20
C ARG A 170 6.43 28.83 34.65
N THR A 171 7.27 28.15 35.42
CA THR A 171 6.96 27.75 36.81
C THR A 171 6.61 28.95 37.71
N ARG A 172 7.34 30.06 37.60
CA ARG A 172 7.11 31.27 38.42
C ARG A 172 5.78 31.95 38.09
N GLU A 173 5.43 32.02 36.80
CA GLU A 173 4.15 32.57 36.34
C GLU A 173 2.97 31.73 36.85
N LEU A 174 3.07 30.39 36.72
CA LEU A 174 2.08 29.46 37.24
C LEU A 174 1.98 29.53 38.78
N GLY A 175 3.10 29.75 39.48
CA GLY A 175 3.15 29.98 40.92
C GLY A 175 2.41 31.25 41.34
N MET A 176 2.64 32.37 40.64
CA MET A 176 1.92 33.63 40.88
C MET A 176 0.43 33.51 40.60
N LEU A 177 0.02 32.92 39.47
CA LEU A 177 -1.39 32.71 39.15
C LEU A 177 -2.10 31.87 40.23
N ARG A 178 -1.40 30.88 40.79
CA ARG A 178 -1.92 30.07 41.91
C ARG A 178 -1.99 30.83 43.23
N ALA A 179 -1.07 31.75 43.50
CA ALA A 179 -1.14 32.63 44.67
C ALA A 179 -2.33 33.60 44.60
N VAL A 180 -2.72 34.04 43.39
CA VAL A 180 -3.89 34.90 43.15
C VAL A 180 -5.22 34.10 43.08
N GLY A 181 -5.17 32.77 43.22
CA GLY A 181 -6.36 31.92 43.38
C GLY A 181 -6.65 30.93 42.25
N MET A 182 -5.74 30.75 41.28
CA MET A 182 -5.91 29.74 40.23
C MET A 182 -5.97 28.32 40.83
N THR A 183 -7.04 27.60 40.53
CA THR A 183 -7.23 26.22 41.02
C THR A 183 -6.36 25.22 40.25
N ARG A 184 -6.02 24.10 40.89
CA ARG A 184 -5.31 22.97 40.24
C ARG A 184 -6.02 22.44 39.00
N ARG A 185 -7.36 22.52 38.96
CA ARG A 185 -8.17 22.11 37.80
C ARG A 185 -8.00 23.08 36.62
N GLN A 186 -7.97 24.39 36.88
CA GLN A 186 -7.70 25.40 35.85
C GLN A 186 -6.30 25.24 35.27
N THR A 187 -5.27 24.99 36.10
CA THR A 187 -3.90 24.75 35.60
C THR A 187 -3.84 23.52 34.68
N ARG A 188 -4.48 22.41 35.05
CA ARG A 188 -4.53 21.21 34.20
C ARG A 188 -5.26 21.45 32.88
N ARG A 189 -6.37 22.21 32.92
CA ARG A 189 -7.17 22.50 31.73
C ARG A 189 -6.41 23.40 30.76
N MET A 190 -5.71 24.41 31.27
CA MET A 190 -4.84 25.29 30.47
C MET A 190 -3.78 24.48 29.72
N ILE A 191 -3.01 23.62 30.41
CA ILE A 191 -1.95 22.82 29.77
C ILE A 191 -2.52 21.82 28.77
N ARG A 192 -3.69 21.25 29.04
CA ARG A 192 -4.39 20.40 28.06
C ARG A 192 -4.80 21.17 26.81
N HIS A 193 -5.30 22.39 26.95
CA HIS A 193 -5.63 23.23 25.81
C HIS A 193 -4.39 23.59 24.99
N GLU A 194 -3.27 23.92 25.63
CA GLU A 194 -2.01 24.18 24.95
C GLU A 194 -1.57 22.97 24.12
N SER A 195 -1.61 21.77 24.71
CA SER A 195 -1.29 20.53 24.00
C SER A 195 -2.26 20.19 22.86
N VAL A 196 -3.57 20.42 23.04
CA VAL A 196 -4.55 20.22 21.96
C VAL A 196 -4.28 21.17 20.81
N ILE A 197 -3.96 22.44 21.10
CA ILE A 197 -3.60 23.41 20.06
C ILE A 197 -2.35 22.96 19.31
N THR A 198 -1.30 22.50 20.02
CA THR A 198 -0.09 21.96 19.37
C THR A 198 -0.40 20.75 18.50
N ALA A 199 -1.24 19.81 18.99
CA ALA A 199 -1.66 18.65 18.21
C ALA A 199 -2.47 19.03 16.97
N LEU A 200 -3.37 20.02 17.09
CA LEU A 200 -4.14 20.54 15.96
C LEU A 200 -3.27 21.25 14.93
N ILE A 201 -2.27 22.02 15.36
CA ILE A 201 -1.30 22.63 14.44
C ILE A 201 -0.50 21.53 13.73
N GLY A 202 -0.07 20.51 14.46
CA GLY A 202 0.61 19.34 13.90
C GLY A 202 -0.25 18.63 12.85
N ALA A 203 -1.53 18.40 13.13
CA ALA A 203 -2.47 17.81 12.17
C ALA A 203 -2.73 18.73 10.97
N ALA A 204 -2.91 20.03 11.20
CA ALA A 204 -3.16 21.01 10.15
C ALA A 204 -1.98 21.16 9.18
N LEU A 205 -0.74 20.92 9.63
CA LEU A 205 0.44 20.91 8.76
C LEU A 205 0.73 19.51 8.20
N GLY A 206 0.55 18.47 9.01
CA GLY A 206 0.86 17.09 8.68
C GLY A 206 -0.10 16.49 7.65
N LEU A 207 -1.40 16.75 7.74
CA LEU A 207 -2.39 16.20 6.79
C LEU A 207 -2.17 16.75 5.38
N PRO A 208 -2.06 18.07 5.13
CA PRO A 208 -1.79 18.58 3.80
C PRO A 208 -0.45 18.10 3.25
N LEU A 209 0.59 18.03 4.09
CA LEU A 209 1.90 17.52 3.68
C LEU A 209 1.82 16.03 3.31
N GLY A 210 1.13 15.22 4.12
CA GLY A 210 0.92 13.80 3.86
C GLY A 210 0.11 13.55 2.57
N ILE A 211 -0.97 14.32 2.37
CA ILE A 211 -1.78 14.31 1.15
C ILE A 211 -0.93 14.69 -0.07
N PHE A 212 -0.12 15.74 0.05
CA PHE A 212 0.78 16.19 -1.02
C PHE A 212 1.81 15.12 -1.38
N LEU A 213 2.46 14.51 -0.38
CA LEU A 213 3.42 13.42 -0.60
C LEU A 213 2.75 12.19 -1.20
N ALA A 214 1.55 11.84 -0.74
CA ALA A 214 0.79 10.71 -1.29
C ALA A 214 0.40 10.96 -2.75
N ALA A 215 -0.04 12.17 -3.11
CA ALA A 215 -0.30 12.56 -4.49
C ALA A 215 0.96 12.50 -5.35
N LEU A 216 2.10 12.98 -4.84
CA LEU A 216 3.39 12.91 -5.54
C LEU A 216 3.81 11.46 -5.80
N VAL A 217 3.77 10.60 -4.78
CA VAL A 217 4.11 9.17 -4.92
C VAL A 217 3.17 8.48 -5.90
N THR A 218 1.85 8.75 -5.80
CA THR A 218 0.87 8.15 -6.71
C THR A 218 1.10 8.60 -8.15
N SER A 219 1.40 9.88 -8.38
CA SER A 219 1.74 10.39 -9.71
C SER A 219 3.03 9.80 -10.27
N ALA A 220 4.05 9.61 -9.42
CA ALA A 220 5.31 8.97 -9.81
C ALA A 220 5.14 7.47 -10.14
N LEU A 221 4.09 6.85 -9.59
CA LEU A 221 3.70 5.47 -9.85
C LEU A 221 2.53 5.35 -10.84
N GLY A 222 2.24 6.40 -11.63
CA GLY A 222 1.10 6.43 -12.56
C GLY A 222 1.14 5.31 -13.62
N GLN A 223 2.34 4.85 -14.00
CA GLN A 223 2.54 3.68 -14.87
C GLN A 223 1.94 2.37 -14.33
N TYR A 224 1.58 2.36 -13.04
CA TYR A 224 0.97 1.24 -12.36
C TYR A 224 -0.55 1.46 -12.12
N ASP A 225 -1.23 2.28 -12.94
CA ASP A 225 -2.66 2.65 -12.82
C ASP A 225 -3.10 2.92 -11.36
N LEU A 226 -2.19 3.49 -10.56
CA LEU A 226 -2.51 3.87 -9.19
C LEU A 226 -3.34 5.13 -9.21
N ARG A 227 -4.56 4.99 -8.70
CA ARG A 227 -5.47 6.11 -8.57
C ARG A 227 -5.31 6.71 -7.19
N PHE A 228 -5.09 8.03 -7.19
CA PHE A 228 -5.06 8.78 -5.95
C PHE A 228 -6.49 8.90 -5.42
N GLU A 229 -6.79 8.19 -4.33
CA GLU A 229 -8.05 8.29 -3.62
C GLU A 229 -7.83 8.92 -2.25
N LEU A 230 -8.71 9.85 -1.86
CA LEU A 230 -8.65 10.53 -0.56
C LEU A 230 -9.61 9.85 0.42
N PRO A 231 -9.10 9.02 1.36
CA PRO A 231 -9.94 8.37 2.37
C PRO A 231 -10.31 9.36 3.48
N LEU A 232 -11.35 10.16 3.25
CA LEU A 232 -11.79 11.20 4.18
C LEU A 232 -12.12 10.64 5.57
N ASP A 233 -12.70 9.44 5.62
CA ASP A 233 -13.01 8.71 6.85
C ASP A 233 -11.74 8.42 7.67
N GLN A 234 -10.68 7.90 7.05
CA GLN A 234 -9.41 7.60 7.71
C GLN A 234 -8.70 8.88 8.15
N LEU A 235 -8.76 9.95 7.37
CA LEU A 235 -8.19 11.25 7.73
C LEU A 235 -8.89 11.85 8.96
N ILE A 236 -10.21 11.72 9.07
CA ILE A 236 -10.97 12.13 10.26
C ILE A 236 -10.55 11.30 11.47
N VAL A 237 -10.46 9.97 11.33
CA VAL A 237 -10.03 9.07 12.41
C VAL A 237 -8.62 9.43 12.89
N LEU A 238 -7.66 9.65 11.98
CA LEU A 238 -6.30 10.04 12.33
C LEU A 238 -6.25 11.41 13.03
N SER A 239 -7.09 12.36 12.60
CA SER A 239 -7.21 13.67 13.26
C SER A 239 -7.69 13.53 14.71
N VAL A 240 -8.69 12.69 14.94
CA VAL A 240 -9.19 12.39 16.29
C VAL A 240 -8.10 11.70 17.12
N VAL A 241 -7.39 10.72 16.54
CA VAL A 241 -6.27 10.03 17.20
C VAL A 241 -5.17 11.01 17.59
N ALA A 242 -4.82 11.97 16.74
CA ALA A 242 -3.83 13.00 17.04
C ALA A 242 -4.24 13.88 18.24
N VAL A 243 -5.51 14.30 18.31
CA VAL A 243 -6.03 15.07 19.45
C VAL A 243 -6.01 14.24 20.73
N VAL A 244 -6.41 12.96 20.66
CA VAL A 244 -6.37 12.04 21.80
C VAL A 244 -4.92 11.83 22.26
N ALA A 245 -3.98 11.64 21.33
CA ALA A 245 -2.57 11.49 21.63
C ALA A 245 -2.00 12.75 22.33
N GLY A 246 -2.31 13.95 21.83
CA GLY A 246 -1.95 15.20 22.49
C GLY A 246 -2.49 15.29 23.92
N LEU A 247 -3.78 14.98 24.10
CA LEU A 247 -4.40 14.93 25.43
C LEU A 247 -3.68 13.95 26.37
N VAL A 248 -3.29 12.78 25.88
CA VAL A 248 -2.54 11.75 26.63
C VAL A 248 -1.14 12.26 26.99
N ALA A 249 -0.41 12.87 26.06
CA ALA A 249 0.91 13.47 26.30
C ALA A 249 0.85 14.52 27.41
N ALA A 250 -0.18 15.37 27.40
CA ALA A 250 -0.33 16.46 28.37
C ALA A 250 -0.64 15.99 29.80
N ILE A 251 -1.05 14.73 30.01
CA ILE A 251 -1.49 14.24 31.33
C ILE A 251 -0.38 14.41 32.37
N THR A 252 0.84 13.98 32.06
CA THR A 252 1.96 13.96 33.01
C THR A 252 2.46 15.38 33.32
N PRO A 253 2.77 16.24 32.33
CA PRO A 253 3.14 17.64 32.57
C PRO A 253 2.04 18.42 33.31
N ALA A 254 0.77 18.27 32.92
CA ALA A 254 -0.34 18.95 33.57
C ALA A 254 -0.50 18.55 35.04
N ARG A 255 -0.26 17.27 35.37
CA ARG A 255 -0.28 16.79 36.74
C ARG A 255 0.88 17.35 37.56
N ARG A 256 2.09 17.43 37.00
CA ARG A 256 3.26 18.05 37.66
C ARG A 256 3.01 19.53 37.93
N ALA A 257 2.62 20.31 36.94
CA ALA A 257 2.35 21.74 37.06
C ALA A 257 1.32 22.06 38.17
N ALA A 258 0.23 21.28 38.20
CA ALA A 258 -0.83 21.46 39.17
C ALA A 258 -0.46 21.03 40.61
N ARG A 259 0.69 20.37 40.81
CA ARG A 259 1.20 19.95 42.13
C ARG A 259 2.32 20.84 42.66
N LEU A 260 2.88 21.74 41.86
CA LEU A 260 3.91 22.68 42.31
C LEU A 260 3.41 23.51 43.51
N ASN A 261 4.22 23.67 44.55
CA ASN A 261 3.85 24.53 45.68
C ASN A 261 4.15 26.00 45.36
N PRO A 262 3.18 26.93 45.53
CA PRO A 262 3.40 28.35 45.25
C PRO A 262 4.52 28.98 46.07
N LEU A 263 4.76 28.47 47.29
CA LEU A 263 5.81 28.96 48.20
C LEU A 263 7.22 28.51 47.76
N GLU A 264 7.39 27.26 47.32
CA GLU A 264 8.66 26.76 46.76
C GLU A 264 8.99 27.42 45.41
N ALA A 265 7.98 27.79 44.62
CA ALA A 265 8.17 28.47 43.34
C ALA A 265 8.66 29.94 43.48
N LEU A 266 8.48 30.55 44.66
CA LEU A 266 8.98 31.89 44.98
C LEU A 266 10.31 31.86 45.74
N GLN A 267 10.68 30.73 46.32
CA GLN A 267 11.92 30.51 47.07
C GLN A 267 13.02 29.81 46.27
N TYR A 268 12.82 29.57 44.96
CA TYR A 268 13.87 29.00 44.11
C TYR A 268 14.93 30.07 43.77
N GLU A 269 15.72 30.43 44.79
CA GLU A 269 17.07 30.99 44.74
C GLU A 269 17.86 30.45 45.94
#